data_AF-A0A077ZSB2-F1
#
_entry.id   AF-A0A077ZSB2-F1
#
_cell.length_a   1.000
_cell.length_b   1.000
_cell.length_c   1.000
_cell.angle_alpha   90.00
_cell.angle_beta   90.00
_cell.angle_gamma   90.00
#
_symmetry.space_group_name_H-M   'P 1'
#
loop_
_entity.id
_entity.type
_entity.pdbx_description
1 polymer ?
#
loop_
_entity_poly.entity_id
_entity_poly.type
_entity_poly.pdbx_seq_one_letter_code
_entity_poly.pdbx_strand_id
1 'polypeptide(L)'
;MLFVVYTSSPILIGVLLVYNNQKLEKHQNFKIQFGSLYANVKTEQFTSYLYNVAFILRRLQFAIMIVFVGNYPCIQIMTQIWVSFMCIFYVFSQKPFIEKSDNITEFFNEMTILLVLCFLTTNVSATSTIDTQYELGFFMIGIIVINILVNFGLFLKVNIFKFYQFIRDFPKLRQKWKQQKYQDQADQIQIEGDEFDKINLTQSNYTTKFEDQSNDSFDTSIQIRIEQKKQERVQIFAQQISEVINKAKFKEAKEKIKKNFMNAKESALDGSLKRQQLDTKIFMKVQQEIKKLDQQKKTFKSIDSEITANNNSYQAQSYLSNLIRNVAFKHQKESQT
;
A
#
# COMPACT_ATOMS: atom_id res chain seq x y z
N MET A 1 11.97 -37.07 26.13
CA MET A 1 10.85 -36.10 26.12
C MET A 1 10.92 -35.13 24.94
N LEU A 2 12.02 -34.38 24.74
CA LEU A 2 12.18 -33.43 23.62
C LEU A 2 11.95 -34.05 22.22
N PHE A 3 12.47 -35.27 22.00
CA PHE A 3 12.26 -35.99 20.75
C PHE A 3 10.78 -36.22 20.42
N VAL A 4 10.01 -36.66 21.42
CA VAL A 4 8.56 -36.93 21.26
C VAL A 4 7.83 -35.65 20.88
N VAL A 5 8.09 -34.54 21.59
CA VAL A 5 7.50 -33.23 21.30
C VAL A 5 7.83 -32.77 19.88
N TYR A 6 9.08 -32.96 19.44
CA TYR A 6 9.51 -32.60 18.10
C TYR A 6 8.83 -33.47 17.02
N THR A 7 8.69 -34.78 17.27
CA THR A 7 8.01 -35.69 16.34
C THR A 7 6.50 -35.48 16.25
N SER A 8 5.85 -35.08 17.35
CA SER A 8 4.41 -34.85 17.38
C SER A 8 4.00 -33.50 16.79
N SER A 9 4.92 -32.51 16.77
CA SER A 9 4.64 -31.15 16.31
C SER A 9 4.07 -31.06 14.88
N PRO A 10 4.64 -31.73 13.85
CA PRO A 10 4.13 -31.65 12.48
C PRO A 10 2.74 -32.28 12.33
N ILE A 11 2.48 -33.35 13.09
CA ILE A 11 1.19 -34.03 13.13
C ILE A 11 0.16 -33.12 13.78
N LEU A 12 0.50 -32.50 14.90
CA LEU A 12 -0.38 -31.57 15.60
C LEU A 12 -0.69 -30.34 14.74
N ILE A 13 0.32 -29.80 14.05
CA ILE A 13 0.13 -28.74 13.05
C ILE A 13 -0.83 -29.24 11.97
N GLY A 14 -0.60 -30.40 11.35
CA GLY A 14 -1.49 -30.97 10.34
C GLY A 14 -2.94 -31.11 10.82
N VAL A 15 -3.15 -31.70 12.01
CA VAL A 15 -4.48 -31.83 12.62
C VAL A 15 -5.12 -30.47 12.86
N LEU A 16 -4.35 -29.51 13.39
CA LEU A 16 -4.82 -28.15 13.63
C LEU A 16 -5.21 -27.44 12.33
N LEU A 17 -4.43 -27.61 11.25
CA LEU A 17 -4.71 -27.04 9.93
C LEU A 17 -6.01 -27.60 9.36
N VAL A 18 -6.18 -28.93 9.42
CA VAL A 18 -7.37 -29.61 8.87
C VAL A 18 -8.61 -29.26 9.67
N TYR A 19 -8.53 -29.26 11.01
CA TYR A 19 -9.67 -28.98 11.88
C TYR A 19 -10.14 -27.51 11.79
N ASN A 20 -9.22 -26.56 11.65
CA ASN A 20 -9.54 -25.12 11.66
C ASN A 20 -9.72 -24.51 10.26
N ASN A 21 -9.75 -25.30 9.19
CA ASN A 21 -9.88 -24.78 7.82
C ASN A 21 -11.11 -23.86 7.64
N GLN A 22 -12.26 -24.23 8.20
CA GLN A 22 -13.47 -23.39 8.12
C GLN A 22 -13.34 -22.05 8.86
N LYS A 23 -12.54 -21.99 9.93
CA LYS A 23 -12.31 -20.75 10.69
C LYS A 23 -11.36 -19.81 9.95
N LEU A 24 -10.48 -20.36 9.12
CA LEU A 24 -9.50 -19.60 8.35
C LEU A 24 -10.16 -18.65 7.34
N GLU A 25 -11.20 -19.14 6.67
CA GLU A 25 -11.90 -18.36 5.66
C GLU A 25 -12.75 -17.25 6.29
N LYS A 26 -13.31 -17.49 7.49
CA LYS A 26 -14.28 -16.59 8.12
C LYS A 26 -13.65 -15.52 9.01
N HIS A 27 -12.52 -15.79 9.68
CA HIS A 27 -11.97 -14.87 10.67
C HIS A 27 -10.65 -14.22 10.22
N GLN A 28 -10.69 -12.89 9.96
CA GLN A 28 -9.49 -12.12 9.60
C GLN A 28 -8.38 -12.18 10.67
N ASN A 29 -8.74 -12.18 11.95
CA ASN A 29 -7.76 -12.28 13.05
C ASN A 29 -6.99 -13.60 13.02
N PHE A 30 -7.69 -14.71 12.70
CA PHE A 30 -7.05 -16.02 12.57
C PHE A 30 -6.10 -16.05 11.38
N LYS A 31 -6.52 -15.43 10.26
CA LYS A 31 -5.69 -15.28 9.07
C LYS A 31 -4.45 -14.42 9.31
N ILE A 32 -4.48 -13.44 10.21
CA ILE A 32 -3.29 -12.64 10.53
C ILE A 32 -2.31 -13.45 11.39
N GLN A 33 -2.80 -14.19 12.39
CA GLN A 33 -1.95 -14.97 13.30
C GLN A 33 -1.29 -16.17 12.62
N PHE A 34 -2.06 -16.91 11.82
CA PHE A 34 -1.58 -18.13 11.16
C PHE A 34 -1.25 -17.92 9.68
N GLY A 35 -1.47 -16.71 9.13
CA GLY A 35 -1.35 -16.44 7.70
C GLY A 35 0.02 -16.76 7.11
N SER A 36 1.08 -16.74 7.89
CA SER A 36 2.42 -17.16 7.46
C SER A 36 2.48 -18.64 7.09
N LEU A 37 1.71 -19.52 7.75
CA LEU A 37 1.62 -20.95 7.42
C LEU A 37 0.84 -21.20 6.12
N TYR A 38 -0.04 -20.27 5.73
CA TYR A 38 -0.90 -20.39 4.55
C TYR A 38 -0.48 -19.47 3.40
N ALA A 39 0.58 -18.69 3.59
CA ALA A 39 1.05 -17.77 2.58
C ALA A 39 1.39 -18.57 1.31
N ASN A 40 0.73 -18.22 0.21
CA ASN A 40 0.92 -18.78 -1.14
C ASN A 40 0.42 -20.23 -1.36
N VAL A 41 -0.25 -20.87 -0.40
CA VAL A 41 -0.85 -22.21 -0.57
C VAL A 41 -2.29 -22.10 -1.06
N LYS A 42 -2.70 -22.93 -2.03
CA LYS A 42 -4.10 -22.98 -2.48
C LYS A 42 -4.98 -23.53 -1.36
N THR A 43 -5.94 -22.75 -0.87
CA THR A 43 -6.81 -23.16 0.24
C THR A 43 -7.96 -24.09 -0.18
N GLU A 44 -8.25 -24.15 -1.49
CA GLU A 44 -9.38 -24.91 -2.04
C GLU A 44 -9.17 -26.43 -1.99
N GLN A 45 -7.92 -26.89 -1.99
CA GLN A 45 -7.60 -28.31 -2.11
C GLN A 45 -6.94 -28.83 -0.82
N PHE A 46 -7.49 -29.92 -0.28
CA PHE A 46 -6.94 -30.59 0.90
C PHE A 46 -5.47 -30.99 0.72
N THR A 47 -5.11 -31.41 -0.51
CA THR A 47 -3.75 -31.79 -0.88
C THR A 47 -2.76 -30.66 -0.66
N SER A 48 -3.12 -29.42 -0.96
CA SER A 48 -2.20 -28.29 -0.76
C SER A 48 -1.77 -28.12 0.71
N TYR A 49 -2.62 -28.45 1.69
CA TYR A 49 -2.23 -28.43 3.12
C TYR A 49 -1.26 -29.55 3.50
N LEU A 50 -1.44 -30.74 2.91
CA LEU A 50 -0.53 -31.87 3.15
C LEU A 50 0.90 -31.55 2.72
N TYR A 51 1.09 -30.61 1.80
CA TYR A 51 2.43 -30.19 1.37
C TYR A 51 3.27 -29.66 2.53
N ASN A 52 2.72 -28.72 3.31
CA ASN A 52 3.44 -28.12 4.44
C ASN A 52 3.76 -29.19 5.50
N VAL A 53 2.84 -30.12 5.74
CA VAL A 53 3.06 -31.24 6.65
C VAL A 53 4.16 -32.16 6.13
N ALA A 54 4.13 -32.54 4.85
CA ALA A 54 5.14 -33.37 4.21
C ALA A 54 6.53 -32.72 4.25
N PHE A 55 6.60 -31.41 4.02
CA PHE A 55 7.84 -30.64 4.07
C PHE A 55 8.49 -30.66 5.47
N ILE A 56 7.69 -30.47 6.53
CA ILE A 56 8.19 -30.55 7.90
C ILE A 56 8.54 -32.00 8.26
N LEU A 57 7.71 -32.96 7.85
CA LEU A 57 7.94 -34.39 8.10
C LEU A 57 9.25 -34.87 7.46
N ARG A 58 9.58 -34.39 6.25
CA ARG A 58 10.87 -34.64 5.60
C ARG A 58 12.05 -34.14 6.43
N ARG A 59 11.96 -32.93 6.98
CA ARG A 59 13.03 -32.38 7.85
C ARG A 59 13.18 -33.19 9.13
N LEU A 60 12.06 -33.59 9.73
CA LEU A 60 12.04 -34.45 10.90
C LEU A 60 12.68 -35.81 10.58
N GLN A 61 12.29 -36.43 9.48
CA GLN A 61 12.83 -37.70 9.02
C GLN A 61 14.34 -37.61 8.76
N PHE A 62 14.83 -36.55 8.11
CA PHE A 62 16.26 -36.33 7.94
C PHE A 62 17.01 -36.23 9.28
N ALA A 63 16.48 -35.49 10.25
CA ALA A 63 17.07 -35.39 11.59
C ALA A 63 17.10 -36.74 12.32
N ILE A 64 16.03 -37.53 12.21
CA ILE A 64 15.96 -38.89 12.75
C ILE A 64 17.03 -39.78 12.10
N MET A 65 17.17 -39.73 10.78
CA MET A 65 18.17 -40.55 10.07
C MET A 65 19.59 -40.21 10.52
N ILE A 66 19.92 -38.93 10.72
CA ILE A 66 21.25 -38.53 11.23
C ILE A 66 21.52 -39.11 12.62
N VAL A 67 20.55 -39.01 13.54
CA VAL A 67 20.75 -39.39 14.95
C VAL A 67 20.77 -40.91 15.13
N PHE A 68 19.84 -41.63 14.50
CA PHE A 68 19.64 -43.06 14.74
C PHE A 68 20.33 -43.96 13.72
N VAL A 69 20.60 -43.46 12.51
CA VAL A 69 21.12 -44.27 11.38
C VAL A 69 22.52 -43.81 10.96
N GLY A 70 23.25 -43.10 11.84
CA GLY A 70 24.59 -42.57 11.55
C GLY A 70 25.63 -43.64 11.19
N ASN A 71 25.46 -44.88 11.66
CA ASN A 71 26.35 -46.01 11.32
C ASN A 71 26.14 -46.55 9.90
N TYR A 72 25.04 -46.19 9.23
CA TYR A 72 24.67 -46.72 7.92
C TYR A 72 24.43 -45.58 6.90
N PRO A 73 25.49 -44.90 6.45
CA PRO A 73 25.37 -43.75 5.54
C PRO A 73 24.66 -44.11 4.23
N CYS A 74 24.85 -45.33 3.70
CA CYS A 74 24.16 -45.79 2.50
C CYS A 74 22.63 -45.79 2.67
N ILE A 75 22.12 -46.30 3.81
CA ILE A 75 20.68 -46.34 4.10
C ILE A 75 20.15 -44.91 4.26
N GLN A 76 20.91 -44.04 4.93
CA GLN A 76 20.56 -42.63 5.08
C GLN A 76 20.39 -41.95 3.72
N ILE A 77 21.36 -42.09 2.81
CA ILE A 77 21.33 -41.44 1.50
C ILE A 77 20.22 -42.02 0.63
N MET A 78 20.07 -43.35 0.58
CA MET A 78 19.02 -43.99 -0.23
C MET A 78 17.63 -43.59 0.23
N THR A 79 17.38 -43.57 1.54
CA THR A 79 16.09 -43.13 2.08
C THR A 79 15.82 -41.66 1.72
N GLN A 80 16.84 -40.80 1.80
CA GLN A 80 16.69 -39.40 1.44
C GLN A 80 16.40 -39.21 -0.05
N ILE A 81 17.04 -39.99 -0.93
CA ILE A 81 16.76 -40.01 -2.37
C ILE A 81 15.30 -40.38 -2.64
N TRP A 82 14.80 -41.45 -2.01
CA TRP A 82 13.41 -41.88 -2.14
C TRP A 82 12.43 -40.80 -1.69
N VAL A 83 12.68 -40.16 -0.55
CA VAL A 83 11.81 -39.08 -0.06
C VAL A 83 11.85 -37.86 -0.97
N SER A 84 13.02 -37.44 -1.44
CA SER A 84 13.14 -36.36 -2.42
C SER A 84 12.40 -36.68 -3.73
N PHE A 85 12.47 -37.93 -4.22
CA PHE A 85 11.74 -38.35 -5.41
C PHE A 85 10.22 -38.26 -5.22
N MET A 86 9.72 -38.71 -4.06
CA MET A 86 8.30 -38.58 -3.70
C MET A 86 7.87 -37.12 -3.60
N CYS A 87 8.70 -36.24 -3.03
CA CYS A 87 8.44 -34.80 -2.99
C CYS A 87 8.40 -34.18 -4.40
N ILE A 88 9.33 -34.53 -5.28
CA ILE A 88 9.33 -34.07 -6.68
C ILE A 88 8.05 -34.49 -7.39
N PHE A 89 7.68 -35.78 -7.29
CA PHE A 89 6.47 -36.31 -7.89
C PHE A 89 5.21 -35.59 -7.35
N TYR A 90 5.19 -35.32 -6.05
CA TYR A 90 4.12 -34.61 -5.39
C TYR A 90 3.98 -33.16 -5.90
N VAL A 91 5.08 -32.39 -5.91
CA VAL A 91 5.10 -30.98 -6.36
C VAL A 91 4.71 -30.88 -7.83
N PHE A 92 5.21 -31.80 -8.66
CA PHE A 92 4.92 -31.84 -10.10
C PHE A 92 3.44 -32.12 -10.37
N SER A 93 2.84 -33.06 -9.64
CA SER A 93 1.46 -33.51 -9.85
C SER A 93 0.43 -32.53 -9.25
N GLN A 94 0.63 -32.10 -8.00
CA GLN A 94 -0.37 -31.33 -7.26
C GLN A 94 -0.22 -29.82 -7.41
N LYS A 95 1.00 -29.31 -7.70
CA LYS A 95 1.30 -27.87 -7.82
C LYS A 95 0.70 -27.06 -6.66
N PRO A 96 1.17 -27.30 -5.42
CA PRO A 96 0.49 -26.86 -4.20
C PRO A 96 0.38 -25.32 -4.06
N PHE A 97 1.25 -24.56 -4.72
CA PHE A 97 1.28 -23.10 -4.62
C PHE A 97 0.38 -22.40 -5.64
N ILE A 98 -0.13 -21.22 -5.26
CA ILE A 98 -0.94 -20.35 -6.12
C ILE A 98 -0.08 -19.82 -7.28
N GLU A 99 1.13 -19.35 -6.99
CA GLU A 99 2.03 -18.80 -7.99
C GLU A 99 2.81 -19.91 -8.70
N LYS A 100 2.88 -19.84 -10.04
CA LYS A 100 3.66 -20.80 -10.83
C LYS A 100 5.16 -20.69 -10.54
N SER A 101 5.65 -19.49 -10.23
CA SER A 101 7.05 -19.25 -9.82
C SER A 101 7.42 -20.05 -8.58
N ASP A 102 6.56 -20.03 -7.55
CA ASP A 102 6.81 -20.74 -6.30
C ASP A 102 6.88 -22.26 -6.53
N ASN A 103 5.97 -22.81 -7.34
CA ASN A 103 6.00 -24.22 -7.72
C ASN A 103 7.28 -24.62 -8.48
N ILE A 104 7.74 -23.77 -9.42
CA ILE A 104 8.98 -24.02 -10.18
C ILE A 104 10.19 -23.96 -9.27
N THR A 105 10.21 -23.00 -8.34
CA THR A 105 11.30 -22.81 -7.37
C THR A 105 11.41 -24.01 -6.46
N GLU A 106 10.27 -24.49 -5.96
CA GLU A 106 10.26 -25.66 -5.08
C GLU A 106 10.66 -26.93 -5.82
N PHE A 107 10.18 -27.11 -7.05
CA PHE A 107 10.65 -28.20 -7.91
C PHE A 107 12.17 -28.14 -8.14
N PHE A 108 12.72 -26.96 -8.42
CA PHE A 108 14.16 -26.75 -8.61
C PHE A 108 14.97 -27.03 -7.33
N ASN A 109 14.45 -26.64 -6.17
CA ASN A 109 15.04 -26.94 -4.87
C ASN A 109 15.13 -28.45 -4.64
N GLU A 110 14.04 -29.19 -4.87
CA GLU A 110 14.02 -30.64 -4.71
C GLU A 110 14.92 -31.35 -5.72
N MET A 111 14.94 -30.90 -6.97
CA MET A 111 15.86 -31.42 -7.99
C MET A 111 17.32 -31.19 -7.62
N THR A 112 17.66 -30.02 -7.07
CA THR A 112 19.01 -29.72 -6.57
C THR A 112 19.41 -30.69 -5.46
N ILE A 113 18.53 -30.89 -4.47
CA ILE A 113 18.78 -31.81 -3.35
C ILE A 113 19.01 -33.24 -3.86
N LEU A 114 18.14 -33.72 -4.76
CA LEU A 114 18.26 -35.03 -5.36
C LEU A 114 19.60 -35.20 -6.07
N LEU A 115 20.00 -34.20 -6.86
CA LEU A 115 21.23 -34.21 -7.65
C LEU A 115 22.47 -34.22 -6.74
N VAL A 116 22.47 -33.45 -5.65
CA VAL A 116 23.53 -33.50 -4.62
C VAL A 116 23.60 -34.88 -3.96
N LEU A 117 22.46 -35.49 -3.63
CA LEU A 117 22.42 -36.83 -3.05
C LEU A 117 22.96 -37.89 -4.01
N CYS A 118 22.67 -37.78 -5.31
CA CYS A 118 23.26 -38.67 -6.31
C CYS A 118 24.79 -38.58 -6.33
N PHE A 119 25.37 -37.38 -6.29
CA PHE A 119 26.83 -37.23 -6.19
C PHE A 119 27.40 -37.80 -4.88
N LEU A 120 26.66 -37.64 -3.79
CA LEU A 120 27.04 -38.21 -2.50
C LEU A 120 27.07 -39.75 -2.54
N THR A 121 26.16 -40.41 -3.27
CA THR A 121 26.20 -41.88 -3.43
C THR A 121 27.47 -42.36 -4.14
N THR A 122 27.95 -41.60 -5.13
CA THR A 122 29.20 -41.91 -5.84
C THR A 122 30.40 -41.81 -4.89
N ASN A 123 30.41 -40.82 -3.99
CA ASN A 123 31.50 -40.62 -3.02
C ASN A 123 31.57 -41.70 -1.93
N VAL A 124 30.43 -42.28 -1.54
CA VAL A 124 30.40 -43.34 -0.51
C VAL A 124 30.98 -44.67 -1.01
N SER A 125 31.01 -44.87 -2.34
CA SER A 125 31.60 -46.07 -2.91
C SER A 125 33.13 -46.00 -2.76
N ALA A 126 33.72 -46.97 -2.05
CA ALA A 126 35.14 -47.02 -1.69
C ALA A 126 36.13 -47.11 -2.89
N THR A 127 35.63 -46.99 -4.12
CA THR A 127 36.38 -47.14 -5.37
C THR A 127 36.85 -45.82 -5.97
N SER A 128 36.41 -44.67 -5.44
CA SER A 128 36.83 -43.35 -5.96
C SER A 128 38.22 -42.97 -5.43
N THR A 129 39.10 -42.49 -6.31
CA THR A 129 40.37 -41.86 -5.92
C THR A 129 40.11 -40.57 -5.15
N ILE A 130 41.07 -40.16 -4.30
CA ILE A 130 40.98 -38.95 -3.47
C ILE A 130 40.73 -37.70 -4.34
N ASP A 131 41.41 -37.62 -5.49
CA ASP A 131 41.27 -36.49 -6.42
C ASP A 131 39.84 -36.37 -6.97
N THR A 132 39.22 -37.50 -7.35
CA THR A 132 37.82 -37.50 -7.83
C THR A 132 36.84 -37.07 -6.74
N GLN A 133 37.04 -37.49 -5.50
CA GLN A 133 36.19 -37.05 -4.38
C GLN A 133 36.27 -35.54 -4.15
N TYR A 134 37.46 -34.96 -4.31
CA TYR A 134 37.69 -33.53 -4.16
C TYR A 134 37.01 -32.72 -5.27
N GLU A 135 37.15 -33.17 -6.53
CA GLU A 135 36.47 -32.55 -7.68
C GLU A 135 34.93 -32.62 -7.55
N LEU A 136 34.40 -33.78 -7.15
CA LEU A 136 32.97 -33.95 -6.87
C LEU A 136 32.50 -33.05 -5.73
N GLY A 137 33.33 -32.85 -4.70
CA GLY A 137 33.10 -31.91 -3.61
C GLY A 137 32.87 -30.49 -4.11
N PHE A 138 33.76 -29.97 -4.97
CA PHE A 138 33.60 -28.65 -5.56
C PHE A 138 32.37 -28.55 -6.46
N PHE A 139 32.07 -29.60 -7.23
CA PHE A 139 30.88 -29.63 -8.06
C PHE A 139 29.60 -29.49 -7.21
N MET A 140 29.49 -30.24 -6.11
CA MET A 140 28.37 -30.14 -5.17
C MET A 140 28.24 -28.74 -4.58
N ILE A 141 29.35 -28.12 -4.17
CA ILE A 141 29.34 -26.74 -3.66
C ILE A 141 28.83 -25.77 -4.73
N GLY A 142 29.30 -25.90 -5.98
CA GLY A 142 28.85 -25.07 -7.09
C GLY A 142 27.34 -25.16 -7.32
N ILE A 143 26.79 -26.38 -7.30
CA ILE A 143 25.35 -26.63 -7.41
C ILE A 143 24.57 -25.95 -6.28
N ILE A 144 25.04 -26.08 -5.04
CA ILE A 144 24.40 -25.46 -3.87
C ILE A 144 24.42 -23.93 -3.99
N VAL A 145 25.55 -23.35 -4.40
CA VAL A 145 25.69 -21.90 -4.62
C VAL A 145 24.72 -21.41 -5.68
N ILE A 146 24.60 -22.12 -6.81
CA ILE A 146 23.62 -21.78 -7.85
C ILE A 146 22.20 -21.80 -7.28
N ASN A 147 21.85 -22.81 -6.49
CA ASN A 147 20.53 -22.89 -5.88
C ASN A 147 20.26 -21.74 -4.91
N ILE A 148 21.23 -21.36 -4.08
CA ILE A 148 21.13 -20.20 -3.21
C ILE A 148 20.94 -18.91 -4.04
N LEU A 149 21.69 -18.74 -5.12
CA LEU A 149 21.58 -17.57 -6.00
C LEU A 149 20.21 -17.47 -6.68
N VAL A 150 19.66 -18.59 -7.16
CA VAL A 150 18.31 -18.63 -7.76
C VAL A 150 17.25 -18.23 -6.73
N ASN A 151 17.28 -18.85 -5.53
CA ASN A 151 16.36 -18.50 -4.46
C ASN A 151 16.49 -17.03 -4.02
N PHE A 152 17.72 -16.53 -3.93
CA PHE A 152 17.99 -15.13 -3.61
C PHE A 152 17.49 -14.17 -4.68
N GLY A 153 17.68 -14.49 -5.96
CA GLY A 153 17.17 -13.68 -7.08
C GLY A 153 15.64 -13.56 -7.06
N LEU A 154 14.94 -14.65 -6.77
CA LEU A 154 13.48 -14.65 -6.63
C LEU A 154 13.02 -13.81 -5.43
N PHE A 155 13.69 -13.97 -4.29
CA PHE A 155 13.45 -13.14 -3.11
C PHE A 155 13.66 -11.64 -3.41
N LEU A 156 14.75 -11.29 -4.10
CA LEU A 156 15.01 -9.91 -4.51
C LEU A 156 13.92 -9.38 -5.42
N LYS A 157 13.47 -10.16 -6.42
CA LYS A 157 12.39 -9.75 -7.32
C LYS A 157 11.10 -9.36 -6.57
N VAL A 158 10.66 -10.19 -5.62
CA VAL A 158 9.45 -9.93 -4.82
C VAL A 158 9.62 -8.68 -3.96
N ASN A 159 10.77 -8.53 -3.31
CA ASN A 159 11.03 -7.38 -2.44
C ASN A 159 11.23 -6.09 -3.21
N ILE A 160 11.91 -6.11 -4.35
CA ILE A 160 12.09 -4.94 -5.23
C ILE A 160 10.72 -4.46 -5.72
N PHE A 161 9.82 -5.37 -6.09
CA PHE A 161 8.47 -4.98 -6.51
C PHE A 161 7.68 -4.33 -5.36
N LYS A 162 7.71 -4.93 -4.16
CA LYS A 162 7.07 -4.34 -2.96
C LYS A 162 7.67 -2.99 -2.60
N PHE A 163 8.99 -2.87 -2.68
CA PHE A 163 9.72 -1.62 -2.41
C PHE A 163 9.39 -0.55 -3.45
N TYR A 164 9.32 -0.91 -4.73
CA TYR A 164 8.90 -0.01 -5.80
C TYR A 164 7.46 0.48 -5.60
N GLN A 165 6.53 -0.42 -5.22
CA GLN A 165 5.17 -0.03 -4.85
C GLN A 165 5.15 0.91 -3.66
N PHE A 166 5.94 0.61 -2.62
CA PHE A 166 6.08 1.45 -1.44
C PHE A 166 6.56 2.87 -1.79
N ILE A 167 7.62 3.00 -2.61
CA ILE A 167 8.13 4.29 -3.09
C ILE A 167 7.04 5.03 -3.90
N ARG A 168 6.32 4.33 -4.76
CA ARG A 168 5.26 4.92 -5.59
C ARG A 168 4.07 5.40 -4.76
N ASP A 169 3.73 4.71 -3.67
CA ASP A 169 2.60 5.06 -2.80
C ASP A 169 3.00 6.03 -1.65
N PHE A 170 4.30 6.23 -1.43
CA PHE A 170 4.87 7.22 -0.51
C PHE A 170 4.28 8.64 -0.64
N PRO A 171 4.13 9.24 -1.85
CA PRO A 171 3.50 10.56 -1.98
C PRO A 171 2.03 10.59 -1.52
N LYS A 172 1.28 9.48 -1.69
CA LYS A 172 -0.12 9.40 -1.21
C LYS A 172 -0.18 9.30 0.30
N LEU A 173 0.76 8.58 0.92
CA LEU A 173 0.90 8.52 2.37
C LEU A 173 1.22 9.92 2.92
N ARG A 174 2.13 10.66 2.29
CA ARG A 174 2.42 12.06 2.65
C ARG A 174 1.18 12.96 2.55
N GLN A 175 0.30 12.73 1.58
CA GLN A 175 -0.96 13.47 1.47
C GLN A 175 -1.93 13.12 2.61
N LYS A 176 -2.09 11.83 2.95
CA LYS A 176 -2.93 11.40 4.08
C LYS A 176 -2.45 11.98 5.41
N TRP A 177 -1.14 12.07 5.62
CA TRP A 177 -0.57 12.65 6.84
C TRP A 177 -0.86 14.16 6.94
N LYS A 178 -0.84 14.88 5.81
CA LYS A 178 -1.28 16.28 5.79
C LYS A 178 -2.77 16.39 6.10
N GLN A 179 -3.60 15.54 5.51
CA GLN A 179 -5.05 15.53 5.77
C GLN A 179 -5.38 15.23 7.22
N GLN A 180 -4.70 14.25 7.85
CA GLN A 180 -4.86 13.97 9.27
C GLN A 180 -4.50 15.19 10.14
N LYS A 181 -3.39 15.87 9.86
CA LYS A 181 -3.05 17.11 10.59
C LYS A 181 -4.11 18.21 10.47
N TYR A 182 -4.70 18.38 9.28
CA TYR A 182 -5.79 19.36 9.11
C TYR A 182 -7.06 18.93 9.85
N GLN A 183 -7.33 17.62 9.91
CA GLN A 183 -8.49 17.07 10.61
C GLN A 183 -8.31 17.19 12.12
N ASP A 184 -7.14 16.84 12.66
CA ASP A 184 -6.81 17.02 14.09
C ASP A 184 -6.89 18.50 14.51
N GLN A 185 -6.49 19.43 13.63
CA GLN A 185 -6.65 20.86 13.87
C GLN A 185 -8.11 21.33 13.79
N ALA A 186 -8.90 20.81 12.84
CA ALA A 186 -10.31 21.14 12.73
C ALA A 186 -11.09 20.65 13.95
N ASP A 187 -10.81 19.43 14.41
CA ASP A 187 -11.43 18.83 15.61
C ASP A 187 -11.08 19.64 16.87
N GLN A 188 -9.84 20.15 16.99
CA GLN A 188 -9.46 21.06 18.09
C GLN A 188 -10.22 22.39 18.05
N ILE A 189 -10.38 23.01 16.88
CA ILE A 189 -11.12 24.27 16.73
C ILE A 189 -12.62 24.07 17.01
N GLN A 190 -13.17 22.91 16.66
CA GLN A 190 -14.58 22.60 16.92
C GLN A 190 -14.86 22.44 18.42
N ILE A 191 -13.92 21.84 19.18
CA ILE A 191 -14.00 21.75 20.64
C ILE A 191 -13.95 23.14 21.29
N GLU A 192 -13.09 24.05 20.80
CA GLU A 192 -12.98 25.42 21.34
C GLU A 192 -14.21 26.28 20.99
N GLY A 193 -14.81 26.08 19.81
CA GLY A 193 -16.06 26.73 19.40
C GLY A 193 -17.26 26.32 20.24
N ASP A 194 -17.41 25.02 20.52
CA ASP A 194 -18.47 24.50 21.40
C ASP A 194 -18.30 25.02 22.86
N GLU A 195 -17.07 25.32 23.28
CA GLU A 195 -16.78 25.96 24.56
C GLU A 195 -17.15 27.45 24.55
N PHE A 196 -16.86 28.16 23.46
CA PHE A 196 -17.21 29.58 23.28
C PHE A 196 -18.72 29.81 23.19
N ASP A 197 -19.46 28.92 22.52
CA ASP A 197 -20.93 29.00 22.44
C ASP A 197 -21.58 28.75 23.81
N LYS A 198 -20.99 27.90 24.67
CA LYS A 198 -21.40 27.77 26.08
C LYS A 198 -21.13 29.04 26.90
N ILE A 199 -20.02 29.72 26.66
CA ILE A 199 -19.69 30.98 27.36
C ILE A 199 -20.64 32.12 26.92
N ASN A 200 -20.98 32.22 25.63
CA ASN A 200 -21.91 33.24 25.12
C ASN A 200 -23.36 33.01 25.54
N LEU A 201 -23.82 31.76 25.66
CA LEU A 201 -25.13 31.42 26.26
C LEU A 201 -25.21 31.79 27.75
N THR A 202 -24.06 31.90 28.42
CA THR A 202 -24.00 32.34 29.83
C THR A 202 -23.97 33.87 29.93
N GLN A 203 -23.31 34.57 29.00
CA GLN A 203 -23.24 36.04 28.97
C GLN A 203 -24.52 36.74 28.48
N SER A 204 -25.33 36.12 27.61
CA SER A 204 -26.61 36.71 27.17
C SER A 204 -27.65 36.85 28.29
N ASN A 205 -27.43 36.21 29.44
CA ASN A 205 -28.23 36.40 30.66
C ASN A 205 -27.74 37.57 31.54
N TYR A 206 -26.62 38.23 31.23
CA TYR A 206 -26.07 39.33 32.03
C TYR A 206 -26.18 40.71 31.39
N THR A 207 -26.47 40.83 30.09
CA THR A 207 -26.48 42.13 29.38
C THR A 207 -27.84 42.83 29.31
N THR A 208 -28.91 42.30 29.91
CA THR A 208 -30.23 42.97 29.96
C THR A 208 -30.34 44.09 31.01
N LYS A 209 -29.23 44.66 31.50
CA LYS A 209 -29.27 45.69 32.57
C LYS A 209 -28.32 46.89 32.46
N PHE A 210 -27.66 47.11 31.33
CA PHE A 210 -26.86 48.32 31.12
C PHE A 210 -27.11 48.92 29.73
N GLU A 211 -28.32 49.41 29.52
CA GLU A 211 -28.57 50.53 28.62
C GLU A 211 -28.69 51.77 29.50
N ASP A 212 -27.69 52.64 29.45
CA ASP A 212 -27.95 54.07 29.29
C ASP A 212 -26.65 54.85 29.00
N GLN A 213 -26.72 55.58 27.88
CA GLN A 213 -25.96 56.78 27.56
C GLN A 213 -24.43 56.65 27.39
N SER A 214 -23.97 56.48 26.13
CA SER A 214 -23.18 57.52 25.45
C SER A 214 -22.63 57.09 24.07
N ASN A 215 -22.65 58.06 23.15
CA ASN A 215 -21.86 58.17 21.90
C ASN A 215 -22.22 57.30 20.67
N ASP A 216 -23.35 57.67 20.06
CA ASP A 216 -23.98 57.19 18.83
C ASP A 216 -23.21 57.33 17.49
N SER A 217 -21.92 57.70 17.49
CA SER A 217 -21.18 57.97 16.23
C SER A 217 -20.07 56.97 15.94
N PHE A 218 -19.47 56.38 16.98
CA PHE A 218 -18.36 55.44 16.79
C PHE A 218 -18.85 54.01 16.51
N ASP A 219 -19.96 53.61 17.13
CA ASP A 219 -20.50 52.25 17.03
C ASP A 219 -21.01 51.91 15.62
N THR A 220 -21.58 52.87 14.92
CA THR A 220 -22.08 52.68 13.54
C THR A 220 -20.94 52.32 12.59
N SER A 221 -19.75 52.90 12.79
CA SER A 221 -18.56 52.60 11.96
C SER A 221 -17.98 51.21 12.24
N ILE A 222 -18.11 50.71 13.47
CA ILE A 222 -17.67 49.37 13.87
C ILE A 222 -18.63 48.33 13.30
N GLN A 223 -19.95 48.55 13.42
CA GLN A 223 -20.95 47.66 12.82
C GLN A 223 -20.78 47.57 11.30
N ILE A 224 -20.59 48.68 10.60
CA ILE A 224 -20.35 48.67 9.14
C ILE A 224 -19.10 47.84 8.78
N ARG A 225 -18.01 47.92 9.55
CA ARG A 225 -16.80 47.10 9.32
C ARG A 225 -17.03 45.61 9.60
N ILE A 226 -17.86 45.28 10.59
CA ILE A 226 -18.21 43.89 10.90
C ILE A 226 -19.07 43.30 9.78
N GLU A 227 -20.05 44.06 9.28
CA GLU A 227 -20.91 43.65 8.17
C GLU A 227 -20.13 43.48 6.88
N GLN A 228 -19.19 44.39 6.57
CA GLN A 228 -18.30 44.27 5.41
C GLN A 228 -17.41 43.00 5.49
N LYS A 229 -16.81 42.72 6.66
CA LYS A 229 -16.02 41.49 6.84
C LYS A 229 -16.85 40.21 6.74
N LYS A 230 -18.11 40.24 7.19
CA LYS A 230 -19.03 39.12 6.99
C LYS A 230 -19.30 38.90 5.50
N GLN A 231 -19.56 39.96 4.74
CA GLN A 231 -19.79 39.87 3.29
C GLN A 231 -18.55 39.36 2.54
N GLU A 232 -17.34 39.82 2.88
CA GLU A 232 -16.09 39.31 2.30
C GLU A 232 -15.91 37.80 2.56
N ARG A 233 -16.15 37.34 3.79
CA ARG A 233 -16.08 35.90 4.12
C ARG A 233 -17.09 35.07 3.34
N VAL A 234 -18.31 35.58 3.17
CA VAL A 234 -19.36 34.92 2.37
C VAL A 234 -18.94 34.84 0.89
N GLN A 235 -18.34 35.90 0.33
CA GLN A 235 -17.86 35.88 -1.04
C GLN A 235 -16.70 34.91 -1.25
N ILE A 236 -15.71 34.87 -0.34
CA ILE A 236 -14.60 33.92 -0.39
C ILE A 236 -15.12 32.48 -0.32
N PHE A 237 -16.07 32.21 0.57
CA PHE A 237 -16.69 30.90 0.71
C PHE A 237 -17.48 30.49 -0.55
N ALA A 238 -18.23 31.41 -1.15
CA ALA A 238 -18.94 31.18 -2.41
C ALA A 238 -17.97 30.87 -3.58
N GLN A 239 -16.83 31.56 -3.64
CA GLN A 239 -15.78 31.28 -4.63
C GLN A 239 -15.18 29.88 -4.43
N GLN A 240 -14.85 29.49 -3.20
CA GLN A 240 -14.32 28.16 -2.89
C GLN A 240 -15.32 27.05 -3.24
N ILE A 241 -16.61 27.23 -2.95
CA ILE A 241 -17.67 26.28 -3.35
C ILE A 241 -17.74 26.16 -4.87
N SER A 242 -17.66 27.27 -5.60
CA SER A 242 -17.71 27.25 -7.07
C SER A 242 -16.54 26.48 -7.68
N GLU A 243 -15.35 26.58 -7.10
CA GLU A 243 -14.18 25.79 -7.52
C GLU A 243 -14.37 24.30 -7.29
N VAL A 244 -14.92 23.92 -6.13
CA VAL A 244 -15.17 22.50 -5.79
C VAL A 244 -16.21 21.91 -6.75
N ILE A 245 -17.28 22.65 -7.04
CA ILE A 245 -18.31 22.26 -8.01
C ILE A 245 -17.69 22.10 -9.41
N ASN A 246 -16.83 23.04 -9.84
CA ASN A 246 -16.17 22.97 -11.14
C ASN A 246 -15.17 21.80 -11.24
N LYS A 247 -14.41 21.51 -10.16
CA LYS A 247 -13.51 20.35 -10.07
C LYS A 247 -14.29 19.03 -10.12
N ALA A 248 -15.45 18.97 -9.47
CA ALA A 248 -16.35 17.80 -9.52
C ALA A 248 -16.92 17.58 -10.93
N LYS A 249 -17.44 18.63 -11.58
CA LYS A 249 -17.94 18.58 -12.97
C LYS A 249 -16.85 18.15 -13.95
N PHE A 250 -15.62 18.64 -13.78
CA PHE A 250 -14.49 18.24 -14.62
C PHE A 250 -14.13 16.76 -14.44
N LYS A 251 -14.17 16.25 -13.21
CA LYS A 251 -13.92 14.82 -12.92
C LYS A 251 -14.99 13.93 -13.55
N GLU A 252 -16.25 14.33 -13.47
CA GLU A 252 -17.37 13.61 -14.07
C GLU A 252 -17.29 13.58 -15.61
N ALA A 253 -16.96 14.73 -16.23
CA ALA A 253 -16.73 14.82 -17.67
C ALA A 253 -15.59 13.89 -18.13
N LYS A 254 -14.49 13.83 -17.36
CA LYS A 254 -13.35 12.96 -17.67
C LYS A 254 -13.71 11.47 -17.60
N GLU A 255 -14.49 11.05 -16.62
CA GLU A 255 -14.95 9.66 -16.51
C GLU A 255 -15.94 9.29 -17.62
N LYS A 256 -16.85 10.21 -18.01
CA LYS A 256 -17.74 10.00 -19.18
C LYS A 256 -16.94 9.81 -20.47
N ILE A 257 -15.93 10.64 -20.72
CA ILE A 257 -15.05 10.50 -21.90
C ILE A 257 -14.31 9.16 -21.87
N LYS A 258 -13.78 8.75 -20.71
CA LYS A 258 -13.07 7.47 -20.56
C LYS A 258 -13.97 6.27 -20.81
N LYS A 259 -15.21 6.30 -20.29
CA LYS A 259 -16.20 5.23 -20.49
C LYS A 259 -16.61 5.13 -21.96
N ASN A 260 -16.86 6.26 -22.62
CA ASN A 260 -17.15 6.29 -24.06
C ASN A 260 -15.99 5.74 -24.90
N PHE A 261 -14.74 6.03 -24.52
CA PHE A 261 -13.56 5.50 -25.20
C PHE A 261 -13.41 3.98 -25.04
N MET A 262 -13.67 3.43 -23.85
CA MET A 262 -13.61 1.99 -23.61
C MET A 262 -14.71 1.24 -24.36
N ASN A 263 -15.95 1.76 -24.34
CA ASN A 263 -17.07 1.18 -25.09
C ASN A 263 -16.81 1.22 -26.61
N ALA A 264 -16.26 2.32 -27.13
CA ALA A 264 -15.87 2.42 -28.53
C ALA A 264 -14.79 1.40 -28.90
N LYS A 265 -13.78 1.22 -28.03
CA LYS A 265 -12.71 0.24 -28.22
C LYS A 265 -13.21 -1.21 -28.22
N GLU A 266 -14.19 -1.52 -27.37
CA GLU A 266 -14.79 -2.86 -27.26
C GLU A 266 -15.67 -3.16 -28.49
N SER A 267 -16.48 -2.20 -28.94
CA SER A 267 -17.25 -2.31 -30.19
C SER A 267 -16.38 -2.40 -31.45
N ALA A 268 -15.20 -1.79 -31.44
CA ALA A 268 -14.24 -1.84 -32.55
C ALA A 268 -13.52 -3.19 -32.67
N LEU A 269 -13.53 -4.02 -31.62
CA LEU A 269 -12.88 -5.34 -31.64
C LEU A 269 -13.63 -6.35 -32.52
N ASP A 270 -14.88 -6.08 -32.92
CA ASP A 270 -15.79 -7.10 -33.51
C ASP A 270 -15.96 -7.07 -35.06
N GLY A 271 -15.84 -5.94 -35.77
CA GLY A 271 -15.96 -5.93 -37.26
C GLY A 271 -14.71 -5.54 -38.07
N SER A 272 -13.99 -6.48 -38.71
CA SER A 272 -12.76 -6.22 -39.48
C SER A 272 -12.99 -5.47 -40.81
N LEU A 273 -12.02 -4.61 -41.15
CA LEU A 273 -11.77 -3.92 -42.44
C LEU A 273 -12.32 -2.51 -42.72
N LYS A 274 -13.46 -2.05 -42.17
CA LYS A 274 -13.81 -0.59 -42.19
C LYS A 274 -13.11 0.24 -41.11
N ARG A 275 -12.18 -0.39 -40.38
CA ARG A 275 -11.59 0.04 -39.10
C ARG A 275 -10.60 1.21 -39.19
N GLN A 276 -9.70 1.25 -40.17
CA GLN A 276 -8.60 2.24 -40.13
C GLN A 276 -9.04 3.70 -40.34
N GLN A 277 -10.10 3.94 -41.11
CA GLN A 277 -10.56 5.31 -41.41
C GLN A 277 -11.49 5.89 -40.34
N LEU A 278 -12.26 5.03 -39.65
CA LEU A 278 -13.14 5.49 -38.56
C LEU A 278 -12.34 5.79 -37.29
N ASP A 279 -11.33 4.95 -36.98
CA ASP A 279 -10.45 5.14 -35.82
C ASP A 279 -9.63 6.43 -35.92
N THR A 280 -9.17 6.82 -37.11
CA THR A 280 -8.44 8.08 -37.30
C THR A 280 -9.33 9.31 -37.09
N LYS A 281 -10.57 9.31 -37.57
CA LYS A 281 -11.51 10.42 -37.35
C LYS A 281 -11.91 10.56 -35.87
N ILE A 282 -12.20 9.45 -35.19
CA ILE A 282 -12.55 9.46 -33.76
C ILE A 282 -11.33 9.91 -32.94
N PHE A 283 -10.14 9.41 -33.24
CA PHE A 283 -8.91 9.82 -32.56
C PHE A 283 -8.61 11.32 -32.73
N MET A 284 -8.79 11.87 -33.94
CA MET A 284 -8.60 13.31 -34.16
C MET A 284 -9.62 14.16 -33.38
N LYS A 285 -10.89 13.72 -33.30
CA LYS A 285 -11.92 14.45 -32.53
C LYS A 285 -11.63 14.44 -31.02
N VAL A 286 -11.19 13.29 -30.48
CA VAL A 286 -10.76 13.18 -29.07
C VAL A 286 -9.51 14.02 -28.79
N GLN A 287 -8.52 14.02 -29.69
CA GLN A 287 -7.34 14.90 -29.60
C GLN A 287 -7.71 16.38 -29.58
N GLN A 288 -8.67 16.81 -30.41
CA GLN A 288 -9.16 18.20 -30.41
C GLN A 288 -9.86 18.56 -29.10
N GLU A 289 -10.68 17.69 -28.53
CA GLU A 289 -11.31 17.93 -27.22
C GLU A 289 -10.30 17.98 -26.08
N ILE A 290 -9.29 17.10 -26.08
CA ILE A 290 -8.19 17.14 -25.11
C ILE A 290 -7.44 18.47 -25.19
N LYS A 291 -7.12 18.95 -26.41
CA LYS A 291 -6.47 20.26 -26.60
C LYS A 291 -7.32 21.43 -26.09
N LYS A 292 -8.64 21.40 -26.29
CA LYS A 292 -9.56 22.42 -25.74
C LYS A 292 -9.58 22.41 -24.21
N LEU A 293 -9.60 21.22 -23.58
CA LEU A 293 -9.55 21.09 -22.13
C LEU A 293 -8.21 21.56 -21.55
N ASP A 294 -7.10 21.30 -22.23
CA ASP A 294 -5.78 21.78 -21.81
C ASP A 294 -5.65 23.31 -21.93
N GLN A 295 -6.25 23.92 -22.96
CA GLN A 295 -6.35 25.37 -23.08
C GLN A 295 -7.17 25.97 -21.92
N GLN A 296 -8.35 25.42 -21.62
CA GLN A 296 -9.16 25.86 -20.47
C GLN A 296 -8.39 25.73 -19.15
N LYS A 297 -7.63 24.65 -18.96
CA LYS A 297 -6.81 24.45 -17.76
C LYS A 297 -5.69 25.49 -17.63
N LYS A 298 -5.10 25.94 -18.75
CA LYS A 298 -4.12 27.04 -18.75
C LYS A 298 -4.78 28.36 -18.34
N THR A 299 -5.98 28.66 -18.85
CA THR A 299 -6.75 29.86 -18.46
C THR A 299 -7.14 29.83 -16.99
N PHE A 300 -7.53 28.66 -16.44
CA PHE A 300 -7.81 28.53 -15.01
C PHE A 300 -6.56 28.76 -14.15
N LYS A 301 -5.40 28.24 -14.57
CA LYS A 301 -4.14 28.48 -13.85
C LYS A 301 -3.72 29.94 -13.83
N SER A 302 -3.93 30.69 -14.93
CA SER A 302 -3.62 32.13 -14.96
C SER A 302 -4.55 32.91 -14.03
N ILE A 303 -5.84 32.57 -13.98
CA ILE A 303 -6.81 33.16 -13.05
C ILE A 303 -6.42 32.84 -11.59
N ASP A 304 -6.05 31.59 -11.29
CA ASP A 304 -5.59 31.17 -9.96
C ASP A 304 -4.35 31.97 -9.51
N SER A 305 -3.38 32.17 -10.41
CA SER A 305 -2.19 32.98 -10.10
C SER A 305 -2.51 34.46 -9.88
N GLU A 306 -3.50 35.00 -10.59
CA GLU A 306 -3.94 36.40 -10.46
C GLU A 306 -4.73 36.61 -9.15
N ILE A 307 -5.60 35.67 -8.78
CA ILE A 307 -6.30 35.65 -7.48
C ILE A 307 -5.29 35.53 -6.33
N THR A 308 -4.28 34.66 -6.47
CA THR A 308 -3.25 34.48 -5.44
C THR A 308 -2.38 35.74 -5.29
N ALA A 309 -2.03 36.40 -6.40
CA ALA A 309 -1.29 37.67 -6.39
C ALA A 309 -2.09 38.79 -5.72
N ASN A 310 -3.40 38.89 -6.01
CA ASN A 310 -4.29 39.86 -5.37
C ASN A 310 -4.49 39.57 -3.87
N ASN A 311 -4.68 38.31 -3.47
CA ASN A 311 -4.80 37.95 -2.06
C ASN A 311 -3.53 38.26 -1.26
N ASN A 312 -2.35 38.05 -1.85
CA ASN A 312 -1.08 38.43 -1.23
C ASN A 312 -0.92 39.95 -1.12
N SER A 313 -1.42 40.72 -2.08
CA SER A 313 -1.41 42.19 -2.00
C SER A 313 -2.36 42.71 -0.92
N TYR A 314 -3.54 42.11 -0.77
CA TYR A 314 -4.48 42.40 0.31
C TYR A 314 -3.94 42.01 1.69
N GLN A 315 -3.27 40.85 1.82
CA GLN A 315 -2.61 40.47 3.06
C GLN A 315 -1.45 41.42 3.42
N ALA A 316 -0.67 41.85 2.42
CA ALA A 316 0.38 42.84 2.63
C ALA A 316 -0.19 44.21 3.05
N GLN A 317 -1.30 44.67 2.45
CA GLN A 317 -1.99 45.89 2.86
C GLN A 317 -2.58 45.78 4.26
N SER A 318 -3.16 44.64 4.63
CA SER A 318 -3.68 44.38 5.97
C SER A 318 -2.57 44.39 7.03
N TYR A 319 -1.42 43.78 6.73
CA TYR A 319 -0.25 43.80 7.59
C TYR A 319 0.29 45.23 7.78
N LEU A 320 0.41 46.00 6.69
CA LEU A 320 0.85 47.40 6.73
C LEU A 320 -0.11 48.28 7.55
N SER A 321 -1.42 48.10 7.40
CA SER A 321 -2.44 48.82 8.16
C SER A 321 -2.34 48.54 9.67
N ASN A 322 -2.12 47.28 10.05
CA ASN A 322 -1.91 46.91 11.45
C ASN A 322 -0.60 47.48 12.01
N LEU A 323 0.47 47.50 11.21
CA LEU A 323 1.74 48.09 11.60
C LEU A 323 1.60 49.59 11.88
N ILE A 324 0.94 50.33 10.97
CA ILE A 324 0.66 51.76 11.12
C ILE A 324 -0.17 52.02 12.39
N ARG A 325 -1.20 51.20 12.63
CA ARG A 325 -2.05 51.33 13.82
C ARG A 325 -1.25 51.11 15.11
N ASN A 326 -0.38 50.11 15.14
CA ASN A 326 0.45 49.82 16.32
C ASN A 326 1.47 50.94 16.60
N VAL A 327 2.06 51.52 15.55
CA VAL A 327 2.97 52.67 15.69
C VAL A 327 2.22 53.91 16.20
N ALA A 328 1.03 54.19 15.67
CA ALA A 328 0.19 55.29 16.13
C ALA A 328 -0.21 55.14 17.61
N PHE A 329 -0.60 53.93 18.03
CA PHE A 329 -0.90 53.63 19.44
C PHE A 329 0.30 53.81 20.35
N LYS A 330 1.50 53.43 19.89
CA LYS A 330 2.73 53.60 20.66
C LYS A 330 3.05 55.08 20.87
N HIS A 331 2.96 55.90 19.81
CA HIS A 331 3.18 57.35 19.92
C HIS A 331 2.13 58.05 20.79
N GLN A 332 0.87 57.63 20.75
CA GLN A 332 -0.18 58.19 21.62
C GLN A 332 0.07 57.88 23.09
N LYS A 333 0.66 56.72 23.39
CA LYS A 333 1.02 56.33 24.76
C LYS A 333 2.23 57.10 25.28
N GLU A 334 3.21 57.37 24.42
CA GLU A 334 4.43 58.14 24.76
C GLU A 334 4.16 59.64 24.92
N SER A 335 3.11 60.20 24.29
CA SER A 335 2.75 61.62 24.46
C SER A 335 1.88 61.91 25.69
N GLN A 336 1.40 60.88 26.37
CA GLN A 336 0.62 60.98 27.62
C GLN A 336 1.45 60.78 28.90
N THR A 337 2.73 60.42 28.74
CA THR A 337 3.76 60.35 29.79
C THR A 337 4.72 61.50 29.63
#